data_AF-A0A9E3B693-F1
#
_entry.id   AF-A0A9E3B693-F1
#
_cell.length_a   1.000
_cell.length_b   1.000
_cell.length_c   1.000
_cell.angle_alpha   90.00
_cell.angle_beta   90.00
_cell.angle_gamma   90.00
#
_symmetry.space_group_name_H-M   'P 1'
#
loop_
_entity.id
_entity.type
_entity.pdbx_description
1 polymer ?
#
loop_
_entity_poly.entity_id
_entity_poly.type
_entity_poly.pdbx_seq_one_letter_code
_entity_poly.pdbx_strand_id
1 'polypeptide(L)' 'LVDPTLAQELSCMPIGRNRDILTVAMSNPQDQLVLDRLRKETGLNIFPVLAHPRELQTVLEQI' A
#
# COMPACT_ATOMS: atom_id res chain seq x y z
N LEU A 1 -5.56 -8.23 -3.30
CA LEU A 1 -5.86 -6.83 -3.73
C LEU A 1 -4.56 -6.12 -4.04
N VAL A 2 -3.59 -6.19 -3.13
CA VAL A 2 -2.15 -6.11 -3.45
C VAL A 2 -1.59 -7.51 -3.21
N ASP A 3 -0.67 -7.98 -4.05
CA ASP A 3 0.06 -9.23 -3.84
C ASP A 3 1.03 -9.09 -2.64
N PRO A 4 1.24 -10.11 -1.78
CA PRO A 4 2.16 -9.99 -0.64
C PRO A 4 3.59 -9.62 -1.03
N THR A 5 4.10 -10.14 -2.15
CA THR A 5 5.42 -9.79 -2.68
C THR A 5 5.48 -8.32 -3.03
N LEU A 6 4.45 -7.82 -3.72
CA LEU A 6 4.33 -6.41 -4.09
C LEU A 6 4.20 -5.50 -2.85
N ALA A 7 3.47 -5.94 -1.82
CA ALA A 7 3.32 -5.22 -0.55
C ALA A 7 4.65 -5.08 0.19
N GLN A 8 5.47 -6.15 0.21
CA GLN A 8 6.82 -6.12 0.79
C GLN A 8 7.77 -5.24 -0.04
N GLU A 9 7.80 -5.43 -1.37
CA GLU A 9 8.65 -4.67 -2.29
C GLU A 9 8.40 -3.16 -2.17
N LEU A 10 7.14 -2.76 -2.12
CA LEU A 10 6.72 -1.37 -2.05
C LEU A 10 6.59 -0.84 -0.62
N SER A 11 6.89 -1.66 0.39
CA SER A 11 6.74 -1.32 1.81
C SER A 11 5.38 -0.65 2.10
N CYS A 12 4.28 -1.32 1.75
CA CYS A 12 2.93 -0.81 1.90
C CYS A 12 1.92 -1.90 2.21
N MET A 13 0.80 -1.57 2.85
CA MET A 13 -0.22 -2.54 3.25
C MET A 13 -1.63 -2.08 2.88
N PRO A 14 -2.42 -2.83 2.10
CA PRO A 14 -3.83 -2.50 1.87
C PRO A 14 -4.63 -2.68 3.16
N ILE A 15 -5.33 -1.63 3.60
CA ILE A 15 -6.10 -1.64 4.86
C ILE A 15 -7.62 -1.47 4.65
N GLY A 16 -8.05 -1.19 3.42
CA GLY A 16 -9.46 -1.11 3.09
C GLY A 16 -9.71 -0.93 1.60
N ARG A 17 -10.91 -1.28 1.15
CA ARG A 17 -11.36 -1.03 -0.22
C ARG A 17 -12.79 -0.52 -0.23
N ASN A 18 -13.04 0.54 -0.99
CA ASN A 18 -14.37 1.01 -1.31
C ASN A 18 -14.47 1.24 -2.82
N ARG A 19 -15.25 0.40 -3.51
CA ARG A 19 -15.40 0.39 -4.98
C ARG A 19 -14.04 0.34 -5.70
N ASP A 20 -13.67 1.44 -6.33
CA ASP A 20 -12.46 1.68 -7.12
C ASP A 20 -11.33 2.30 -6.30
N ILE A 21 -11.57 2.64 -5.03
CA ILE A 21 -10.56 3.22 -4.14
C ILE A 21 -10.00 2.12 -3.21
N LEU A 22 -8.69 1.95 -3.25
CA LEU A 22 -7.91 1.15 -2.32
C LEU A 22 -7.19 2.06 -1.32
N THR A 23 -7.49 1.89 -0.03
CA THR A 23 -6.77 2.57 1.05
C THR A 23 -5.52 1.78 1.39
N VAL A 24 -4.36 2.43 1.31
CA VAL A 24 -3.05 1.78 1.52
C VAL A 24 -2.27 2.51 2.60
N ALA A 25 -1.84 1.78 3.63
CA ALA A 25 -0.91 2.24 4.65
C ALA A 25 0.51 2.29 4.07
N MET A 26 1.20 3.42 4.23
CA MET A 26 2.53 3.69 3.65
C MET A 26 3.40 4.50 4.60
N SER A 27 4.71 4.27 4.59
CA SER A 27 5.69 5.10 5.32
C SER A 27 5.86 6.50 4.71
N ASN A 28 5.68 6.62 3.38
CA ASN A 28 5.69 7.89 2.66
C ASN A 28 4.49 7.98 1.68
N PRO A 29 3.36 8.60 2.09
CA PRO A 29 2.18 8.79 1.23
C PRO A 29 2.39 9.68 0.01
N GLN A 30 3.50 10.43 -0.08
CA GLN A 30 3.79 11.31 -1.21
C GLN A 30 4.67 10.66 -2.29
N ASP A 31 5.13 9.42 -2.07
CA ASP A 31 5.95 8.68 -3.02
C ASP A 31 5.16 8.32 -4.29
N GLN A 32 5.26 9.17 -5.32
CA GLN A 32 4.52 8.97 -6.56
C GLN A 32 4.92 7.69 -7.30
N LEU A 33 6.17 7.23 -7.16
CA LEU A 33 6.62 6.01 -7.83
C LEU A 33 5.86 4.80 -7.29
N VAL A 34 5.74 4.71 -5.96
CA VAL A 34 4.98 3.63 -5.31
C VAL A 34 3.49 3.73 -5.63
N LEU A 35 2.92 4.93 -5.57
CA LEU A 35 1.50 5.14 -5.89
C LEU A 35 1.17 4.75 -7.34
N ASP A 36 1.99 5.14 -8.30
CA ASP A 36 1.78 4.80 -9.71
C ASP A 36 1.94 3.31 -9.96
N ARG A 37 2.90 2.65 -9.28
CA ARG A 37 3.04 1.20 -9.34
C ARG A 37 1.81 0.50 -8.79
N LEU A 38 1.31 0.92 -7.63
CA LEU A 38 0.10 0.37 -7.03
C LEU A 38 -1.12 0.56 -7.95
N ARG A 39 -1.30 1.74 -8.55
CA ARG A 39 -2.38 1.98 -9.52
C ARG A 39 -2.28 1.03 -10.72
N LYS A 40 -1.07 0.87 -11.28
CA LYS A 40 -0.82 0.03 -12.45
C LYS A 40 -1.12 -1.44 -12.18
N GLU A 41 -0.64 -1.97 -11.06
CA GLU A 41 -0.77 -3.39 -10.73
C GLU A 41 -2.18 -3.75 -10.23
N THR A 42 -2.85 -2.83 -9.53
CA THR A 42 -4.17 -3.10 -8.95
C THR A 42 -5.34 -2.67 -9.84
N GLY A 43 -5.12 -1.72 -10.75
CA GLY A 43 -6.18 -1.08 -11.54
C GLY A 43 -7.10 -0.18 -10.71
N LEU A 44 -6.70 0.22 -9.49
CA LEU A 44 -7.51 0.98 -8.54
C LEU A 44 -6.94 2.39 -8.31
N ASN A 45 -7.83 3.31 -7.94
CA ASN A 45 -7.44 4.58 -7.34
C ASN A 45 -6.84 4.32 -5.95
N ILE A 46 -5.71 4.93 -5.65
CA ILE A 46 -5.00 4.72 -4.38
C ILE A 46 -5.25 5.93 -3.47
N PHE A 47 -5.76 5.66 -2.28
CA PHE A 47 -5.85 6.61 -1.18
C PHE A 47 -4.78 6.27 -0.13
N PRO A 48 -3.62 6.93 -0.14
CA PRO A 48 -2.54 6.60 0.78
C PRO A 48 -2.79 7.20 2.16
N VAL A 49 -2.44 6.44 3.20
CA VAL A 49 -2.50 6.84 4.60
C VAL A 49 -1.11 6.69 5.21
N LEU A 50 -0.65 7.72 5.93
CA LEU A 50 0.62 7.65 6.64
C LEU A 50 0.53 6.59 7.74
N ALA A 51 1.45 5.64 7.70
CA ALA A 51 1.66 4.66 8.74
C ALA A 51 3.06 4.80 9.32
N HIS A 52 3.18 4.56 10.62
CA HIS A 52 4.49 4.56 11.26
C HIS A 52 5.33 3.38 10.73
N PRO A 53 6.59 3.57 10.31
CA PRO A 53 7.38 2.52 9.66
C PRO A 53 7.48 1.22 10.47
N ARG A 54 7.57 1.32 11.81
CA ARG A 54 7.64 0.12 12.68
C ARG A 54 6.34 -0.69 12.68
N GLU A 55 5.19 -0.03 12.67
CA GLU A 55 3.90 -0.72 12.64
C GLU A 55 3.70 -1.39 11.29
N LEU A 56 4.06 -0.68 10.21
CA LEU A 56 4.00 -1.21 8.85
C LEU A 56 4.89 -2.45 8.68
N GLN A 57 6.14 -2.38 9.16
CA GLN A 57 7.07 -3.51 9.13
C GLN A 57 6.53 -4.72 9.91
N THR A 58 5.99 -4.50 11.12
CA THR A 58 5.43 -5.57 11.95
C THR A 58 4.30 -6.31 11.24
N VAL A 59 3.47 -5.59 10.49
CA VAL A 59 2.36 -6.20 9.75
C VAL A 59 2.86 -6.91 8.48
N LEU A 60 3.83 -6.33 7.77
CA LEU A 60 4.42 -6.92 6.56
C LEU A 60 5.18 -8.23 6.84
N GLU A 61 5.68 -8.45 8.05
CA GLU A 61 6.31 -9.70 8.47
C GLU A 61 5.33 -10.85 8.72
N GLN A 62 4.03 -10.57 8.80
CA GLN A 62 2.98 -11.54 9.13
C GLN A 62 2.22 -12.06 7.90
N ILE A 63 2.53 -11.57 6.70
CA ILE A 63 1.81 -11.87 5.44
C ILE A 63 2.59 -12.79 4.50
#